data_AF-A0A2I0LKZ9-F1
#
_entry.id   AF-A0A2I0LKZ9-F1
#
_cell.length_a   1.000
_cell.length_b   1.000
_cell.length_c   1.000
_cell.angle_alpha   90.00
_cell.angle_beta   90.00
_cell.angle_gamma   90.00
#
_symmetry.space_group_name_H-M   'P 1'
#
loop_
_entity.id
_entity.type
_entity.pdbx_description
1 polymer ?
#
loop_
_entity_poly.entity_id
_entity_poly.type
_entity_poly.pdbx_seq_one_letter_code
_entity_poly.pdbx_strand_id
1 'polypeptide(L)'
;KLAKKLERQQVPLRQDYGTKVNLFSHLHQYSRKKPLTQQMSIPSVVIHPAVVRLGLQYSQGIINGSNARCIALLEVFKQLIRDYSTPPNEELSRDLVAKLKPHISFLNQCRPLSASMGNAIKFLKKEISCLPDTLREEEAKEKLQDTIDKYLREKILLAAEAISRSAFEKINDNDVILVYGCSSLVNRTLCDAHAKQGRAFRVVVVDSRPRLEGREELGGLGGAGIPALP
;
A
#
# COMPACT_ATOMS: atom_id res chain seq x y z
N LYS A 1 -21.94 6.03 13.22
CA LYS A 1 -21.84 6.32 11.76
C LYS A 1 -21.07 5.24 11.00
N LEU A 2 -19.86 4.85 11.45
CA LEU A 2 -19.06 3.79 10.80
C LEU A 2 -19.75 2.41 10.77
N ALA A 3 -20.29 1.93 11.89
CA ALA A 3 -20.97 0.64 11.98
C ALA A 3 -22.08 0.49 10.92
N LYS A 4 -23.02 1.45 10.88
CA LYS A 4 -24.10 1.50 9.87
C LYS A 4 -23.58 1.51 8.43
N LYS A 5 -22.43 2.14 8.16
CA LYS A 5 -21.82 2.14 6.81
C LYS A 5 -21.28 0.75 6.45
N LEU A 6 -20.58 0.09 7.38
CA LEU A 6 -19.99 -1.22 7.14
C LEU A 6 -21.06 -2.31 7.02
N GLU A 7 -22.10 -2.23 7.83
CA GLU A 7 -23.29 -3.10 7.76
C GLU A 7 -23.96 -3.04 6.38
N ARG A 8 -24.19 -1.82 5.85
CA ARG A 8 -24.71 -1.63 4.47
C ARG A 8 -23.78 -2.22 3.40
N GLN A 9 -22.49 -2.33 3.68
CA GLN A 9 -21.49 -2.92 2.79
C GLN A 9 -21.23 -4.39 3.08
N GLN A 10 -21.93 -4.99 4.05
CA GLN A 10 -21.73 -6.35 4.53
C GLN A 10 -20.28 -6.63 4.94
N VAL A 11 -19.60 -5.61 5.46
CA VAL A 11 -18.24 -5.69 6.01
C VAL A 11 -18.35 -5.79 7.53
N PRO A 12 -17.72 -6.79 8.18
CA PRO A 12 -17.71 -6.85 9.64
C PRO A 12 -16.96 -5.65 10.24
N LEU A 13 -17.51 -5.10 11.31
CA LEU A 13 -16.84 -4.06 12.10
C LEU A 13 -15.80 -4.73 13.02
N ARG A 14 -14.55 -4.29 12.91
CA ARG A 14 -13.50 -4.77 13.81
C ARG A 14 -13.66 -4.14 15.19
N GLN A 15 -13.62 -4.96 16.23
CA GLN A 15 -13.68 -4.47 17.60
C GLN A 15 -12.33 -3.92 18.05
N ASP A 16 -12.37 -2.82 18.82
CA ASP A 16 -11.20 -2.28 19.50
C ASP A 16 -10.69 -3.28 20.55
N TYR A 17 -9.38 -3.27 20.78
CA TYR A 17 -8.69 -4.20 21.67
C TYR A 17 -8.04 -3.46 22.82
N GLY A 18 -8.42 -3.84 24.04
CA GLY A 18 -7.91 -3.27 25.28
C GLY A 18 -8.51 -1.91 25.60
N THR A 19 -8.07 -1.33 26.72
CA THR A 19 -8.49 -0.01 27.17
C THR A 19 -7.75 1.06 26.38
N LYS A 20 -8.49 2.00 25.78
CA LYS A 20 -7.88 3.15 25.09
C LYS A 20 -7.42 4.19 26.09
N VAL A 21 -6.31 4.85 25.76
CA VAL A 21 -5.89 6.07 26.45
C VAL A 21 -6.82 7.22 26.06
N ASN A 22 -7.21 8.08 27.01
CA ASN A 22 -8.17 9.16 26.79
C ASN A 22 -7.84 10.05 25.59
N LEU A 23 -6.57 10.45 25.44
CA LEU A 23 -6.08 11.29 24.33
C LEU A 23 -6.29 10.62 22.96
N PHE A 24 -6.28 9.29 22.90
CA PHE A 24 -6.42 8.49 21.68
C PHE A 24 -7.77 7.77 21.58
N SER A 25 -8.76 8.16 22.39
CA SER A 25 -10.09 7.54 22.42
C SER A 25 -10.79 7.53 21.05
N HIS A 26 -10.54 8.56 20.24
CA HIS A 26 -11.05 8.73 18.88
C HIS A 26 -10.34 7.85 17.84
N LEU A 27 -9.15 7.32 18.14
CA LEU A 27 -8.43 6.42 17.24
C LEU A 27 -8.85 4.98 17.47
N HIS A 28 -8.94 4.21 16.39
CA HIS A 28 -9.18 2.78 16.48
C HIS A 28 -7.91 2.05 16.91
N GLN A 29 -8.03 1.17 17.90
CA GLN A 29 -6.93 0.39 18.45
C GLN A 29 -7.23 -1.09 18.24
N TYR A 30 -6.65 -1.68 17.20
CA TYR A 30 -6.88 -3.08 16.88
C TYR A 30 -5.69 -3.96 17.28
N SER A 31 -5.97 -5.25 17.53
CA SER A 31 -4.93 -6.25 17.82
C SER A 31 -4.71 -7.21 16.66
N ARG A 32 -3.45 -7.51 16.36
CA ARG A 32 -3.07 -8.56 15.39
C ARG A 32 -3.54 -9.95 15.79
N LYS A 33 -3.79 -10.18 17.10
CA LYS A 33 -4.26 -11.47 17.64
C LYS A 33 -5.71 -11.79 17.25
N LYS A 34 -6.49 -10.77 16.86
CA LYS A 34 -7.89 -10.89 16.44
C LYS A 34 -8.06 -10.27 15.04
N PRO A 35 -7.62 -10.98 13.97
CA PRO A 35 -7.80 -10.52 12.61
C PRO A 35 -9.29 -10.56 12.22
N LEU A 36 -9.71 -9.61 11.39
CA LEU A 36 -11.10 -9.48 10.95
C LEU A 36 -11.59 -10.70 10.17
N THR A 37 -10.68 -11.39 9.48
CA THR A 37 -10.97 -12.57 8.66
C THR A 37 -11.47 -13.76 9.47
N GLN A 38 -11.21 -13.83 10.79
CA GLN A 38 -11.78 -14.86 11.67
C GLN A 38 -13.30 -14.75 11.82
N GLN A 39 -13.86 -13.56 11.56
CA GLN A 39 -15.29 -13.27 11.69
C GLN A 39 -16.04 -13.40 10.36
N MET A 40 -15.35 -13.81 9.29
CA MET A 40 -15.94 -13.96 7.96
C MET A 40 -16.17 -15.43 7.62
N SER A 41 -17.34 -15.74 7.06
CA SER A 41 -17.61 -17.03 6.44
C SER A 41 -16.76 -17.18 5.17
N ILE A 42 -16.22 -18.39 4.95
CA ILE A 42 -15.49 -18.75 3.72
C ILE A 42 -16.37 -19.73 2.93
N PRO A 43 -16.66 -19.48 1.64
CA PRO A 43 -16.22 -18.33 0.84
C PRO A 43 -16.95 -17.04 1.24
N SER A 44 -16.20 -15.93 1.28
CA SER A 44 -16.78 -14.60 1.47
C SER A 44 -17.52 -14.20 0.19
N VAL A 45 -18.84 -14.13 0.24
CA VAL A 45 -19.70 -13.82 -0.92
C VAL A 45 -19.53 -12.36 -1.38
N VAL A 46 -19.09 -11.45 -0.50
CA VAL A 46 -19.10 -10.00 -0.76
C VAL A 46 -17.74 -9.43 -1.10
N ILE A 47 -16.67 -9.92 -0.46
CA ILE A 47 -15.31 -9.41 -0.64
C ILE A 47 -14.49 -10.38 -1.49
N HIS A 48 -13.88 -9.86 -2.56
CA HIS A 48 -13.02 -10.61 -3.46
C HIS A 48 -11.90 -11.35 -2.71
N PRO A 49 -11.63 -12.63 -3.00
CA PRO A 49 -10.61 -13.42 -2.29
C PRO A 49 -9.22 -12.79 -2.27
N ALA A 50 -8.81 -12.12 -3.37
CA ALA A 50 -7.53 -11.41 -3.42
C ALA A 50 -7.46 -10.25 -2.42
N VAL A 51 -8.58 -9.56 -2.19
CA VAL A 51 -8.68 -8.47 -1.21
C VAL A 51 -8.66 -9.02 0.22
N VAL A 52 -9.30 -10.17 0.47
CA VAL A 52 -9.21 -10.87 1.76
C VAL A 52 -7.76 -11.24 2.09
N ARG A 53 -7.04 -11.83 1.12
CA ARG A 53 -5.62 -12.18 1.25
C ARG A 53 -4.74 -10.98 1.57
N LEU A 54 -4.94 -9.88 0.84
CA LEU A 54 -4.22 -8.63 1.07
C LEU A 54 -4.52 -8.04 2.46
N GLY A 55 -5.79 -8.08 2.88
CA GLY A 55 -6.21 -7.65 4.21
C GLY A 55 -5.49 -8.43 5.32
N LEU A 56 -5.34 -9.75 5.15
CA LEU A 56 -4.59 -10.59 6.09
C LEU A 56 -3.11 -10.18 6.14
N GLN A 57 -2.45 -10.05 4.98
CA GLN A 57 -1.06 -9.61 4.88
C GLN A 57 -0.82 -8.24 5.53
N TYR A 58 -1.75 -7.29 5.36
CA TYR A 58 -1.68 -5.99 6.03
C TYR A 58 -1.88 -6.07 7.54
N SER A 59 -2.85 -6.87 8.00
CA SER A 59 -3.18 -6.98 9.42
C SER A 59 -2.06 -7.66 10.22
N GLN A 60 -1.39 -8.64 9.62
CA GLN A 60 -0.25 -9.35 10.22
C GLN A 60 1.05 -8.54 10.12
N GLY A 61 1.09 -7.54 9.24
CA GLY A 61 2.29 -6.75 8.98
C GLY A 61 3.33 -7.52 8.18
N ILE A 62 2.89 -8.38 7.24
CA ILE A 62 3.77 -9.02 6.26
C ILE A 62 4.17 -7.99 5.21
N ILE A 63 3.20 -7.24 4.69
CA ILE A 63 3.46 -6.11 3.78
C ILE A 63 3.51 -4.82 4.61
N ASN A 64 4.73 -4.33 4.79
CA ASN A 64 5.03 -3.06 5.46
C ASN A 64 5.65 -2.06 4.49
N GLY A 65 5.80 -0.81 4.92
CA GLY A 65 6.23 0.29 4.05
C GLY A 65 5.09 0.91 3.23
N SER A 66 5.23 2.19 2.91
CA SER A 66 4.20 2.97 2.21
C SER A 66 4.06 2.55 0.74
N ASN A 67 5.19 2.31 0.05
CA ASN A 67 5.20 1.94 -1.37
C ASN A 67 4.73 0.51 -1.59
N ALA A 68 5.25 -0.47 -0.84
CA ALA A 68 4.86 -1.88 -1.00
C ALA A 68 3.34 -2.08 -0.77
N ARG A 69 2.75 -1.39 0.22
CA ARG A 69 1.29 -1.39 0.42
C ARG A 69 0.53 -0.74 -0.74
N CYS A 70 1.06 0.34 -1.32
CA CYS A 70 0.41 0.98 -2.47
C CYS A 70 0.43 0.06 -3.71
N ILE A 71 1.59 -0.54 -3.99
CA ILE A 71 1.77 -1.49 -5.11
C ILE A 71 0.84 -2.69 -4.94
N ALA A 72 0.87 -3.36 -3.78
CA ALA A 72 0.04 -4.53 -3.54
C ALA A 72 -1.47 -4.23 -3.61
N LEU A 73 -1.88 -3.02 -3.19
CA LEU A 73 -3.27 -2.56 -3.37
C LEU A 73 -3.67 -2.47 -4.84
N LEU A 74 -2.83 -1.84 -5.66
CA LEU A 74 -3.08 -1.63 -7.07
C LEU A 74 -3.09 -2.96 -7.84
N GLU A 75 -2.18 -3.88 -7.54
CA GLU A 75 -2.17 -5.23 -8.12
C GLU A 75 -3.45 -6.02 -7.79
N VAL A 76 -3.95 -5.90 -6.56
CA VAL A 76 -5.22 -6.55 -6.19
C VAL A 76 -6.41 -5.87 -6.86
N PHE A 77 -6.37 -4.56 -7.08
CA PHE A 77 -7.41 -3.87 -7.85
C PHE A 77 -7.38 -4.24 -9.33
N LYS A 78 -6.21 -4.50 -9.91
CA LYS A 78 -6.09 -5.09 -11.25
C LYS A 78 -6.83 -6.42 -11.32
N GLN A 79 -6.61 -7.32 -10.35
CA GLN A 79 -7.33 -8.59 -10.29
C GLN A 79 -8.85 -8.38 -10.14
N LEU A 80 -9.27 -7.52 -9.23
CA LEU A 80 -10.69 -7.22 -9.02
C LEU A 80 -11.38 -6.67 -10.28
N ILE A 81 -10.71 -5.78 -11.02
CA ILE A 81 -11.25 -5.21 -12.27
C ILE A 81 -11.31 -6.28 -13.36
N ARG A 82 -10.33 -7.19 -13.41
CA ARG A 82 -10.33 -8.30 -14.37
C ARG A 82 -11.48 -9.26 -14.14
N ASP A 83 -11.74 -9.60 -12.88
CA ASP A 83 -12.77 -10.55 -12.47
C ASP A 83 -14.17 -9.91 -12.36
N TYR A 84 -14.27 -8.59 -12.57
CA TYR A 84 -15.53 -7.86 -12.55
C TYR A 84 -16.36 -8.15 -13.81
N SER A 85 -17.68 -8.16 -13.65
CA SER A 85 -18.63 -8.14 -14.75
C SER A 85 -19.75 -7.14 -14.47
N THR A 86 -20.17 -6.40 -15.50
CA THR A 86 -21.23 -5.40 -15.40
C THR A 86 -22.60 -6.10 -15.34
N PRO A 87 -23.41 -5.84 -14.29
CA PRO A 87 -24.78 -6.35 -14.25
C PRO A 87 -25.62 -5.84 -15.42
N PRO A 88 -26.65 -6.60 -15.86
CA PRO A 88 -27.57 -6.10 -16.87
C PRO A 88 -28.23 -4.80 -16.40
N ASN A 89 -28.33 -3.82 -17.29
CA ASN A 89 -28.91 -2.48 -17.06
C ASN A 89 -28.12 -1.54 -16.13
N GLU A 90 -26.89 -1.88 -15.75
CA GLU A 90 -26.01 -0.99 -15.00
C GLU A 90 -24.90 -0.41 -15.90
N GLU A 91 -24.42 0.76 -15.52
CA GLU A 91 -23.28 1.40 -16.17
C GLU A 91 -21.98 0.98 -15.45
N LEU A 92 -20.99 0.50 -16.23
CA LEU A 92 -19.72 0.01 -15.69
C LEU A 92 -19.05 1.01 -14.75
N SER A 93 -18.98 2.29 -15.14
CA SER A 93 -18.27 3.31 -14.37
C SER A 93 -18.85 3.45 -12.96
N ARG A 94 -20.18 3.49 -12.86
CA ARG A 94 -20.93 3.69 -11.61
C ARG A 94 -20.92 2.43 -10.75
N ASP A 95 -21.19 1.26 -11.33
CA ASP A 95 -21.23 0.01 -10.57
C ASP A 95 -19.83 -0.38 -10.07
N LEU A 96 -18.79 -0.25 -10.91
CA LEU A 96 -17.42 -0.58 -10.50
C LEU A 96 -16.95 0.31 -9.33
N VAL A 97 -17.22 1.62 -9.37
CA VAL A 97 -16.92 2.51 -8.23
C VAL A 97 -17.70 2.12 -6.98
N ALA A 98 -18.95 1.66 -7.12
CA ALA A 98 -19.75 1.16 -6.00
C ALA A 98 -19.17 -0.13 -5.42
N LYS A 99 -18.82 -1.11 -6.27
CA LYS A 99 -18.21 -2.39 -5.89
C LYS A 99 -16.84 -2.23 -5.25
N LEU A 100 -16.06 -1.21 -5.57
CA LEU A 100 -14.78 -0.95 -4.89
C LEU A 100 -14.97 -0.52 -3.42
N LYS A 101 -16.11 0.08 -3.04
CA LYS A 101 -16.29 0.68 -1.69
C LYS A 101 -16.24 -0.34 -0.53
N PRO A 102 -16.91 -1.51 -0.60
CA PRO A 102 -16.76 -2.56 0.41
C PRO A 102 -15.32 -3.05 0.55
N HIS A 103 -14.63 -3.31 -0.57
CA HIS A 103 -13.24 -3.76 -0.59
C HIS A 103 -12.28 -2.78 0.09
N ILE A 104 -12.40 -1.49 -0.23
CA ILE A 104 -11.62 -0.42 0.42
C ILE A 104 -11.92 -0.36 1.93
N SER A 105 -13.20 -0.46 2.30
CA SER A 105 -13.62 -0.37 3.70
C SER A 105 -13.14 -1.58 4.50
N PHE A 106 -13.18 -2.78 3.92
CA PHE A 106 -12.60 -3.99 4.48
C PHE A 106 -11.10 -3.85 4.72
N LEU A 107 -10.33 -3.42 3.71
CA LEU A 107 -8.88 -3.21 3.87
C LEU A 107 -8.58 -2.18 4.97
N ASN A 108 -9.37 -1.11 5.07
CA ASN A 108 -9.22 -0.11 6.13
C ASN A 108 -9.52 -0.66 7.54
N GLN A 109 -10.43 -1.63 7.67
CA GLN A 109 -10.69 -2.35 8.92
C GLN A 109 -9.56 -3.34 9.27
N CYS A 110 -8.94 -3.96 8.26
CA CYS A 110 -7.75 -4.80 8.46
C CYS A 110 -6.55 -3.99 8.95
N ARG A 111 -6.31 -2.82 8.34
CA ARG A 111 -5.29 -1.86 8.75
C ARG A 111 -5.60 -0.49 8.13
N PRO A 112 -5.56 0.61 8.89
CA PRO A 112 -5.75 1.95 8.35
C PRO A 112 -4.90 2.23 7.10
N LEU A 113 -5.52 2.79 6.07
CA LEU A 113 -4.88 3.08 4.79
C LEU A 113 -3.80 4.16 4.97
N SER A 114 -2.68 4.03 4.25
CA SER A 114 -1.69 5.12 4.17
C SER A 114 -2.18 6.23 3.25
N ALA A 115 -1.56 7.41 3.33
CA ALA A 115 -1.84 8.51 2.41
C ALA A 115 -1.58 8.12 0.94
N SER A 116 -0.52 7.36 0.67
CA SER A 116 -0.20 6.84 -0.68
C SER A 116 -1.36 6.01 -1.24
N MET A 117 -1.88 5.06 -0.46
CA MET A 117 -3.03 4.24 -0.83
C MET A 117 -4.30 5.10 -1.04
N GLY A 118 -4.55 6.07 -0.17
CA GLY A 118 -5.68 6.99 -0.30
C GLY A 118 -5.65 7.78 -1.61
N ASN A 119 -4.47 8.28 -1.98
CA ASN A 119 -4.25 9.01 -3.23
C ASN A 119 -4.42 8.10 -4.46
N ALA A 120 -3.88 6.87 -4.42
CA ALA A 120 -4.05 5.89 -5.49
C ALA A 120 -5.52 5.49 -5.68
N ILE A 121 -6.26 5.28 -4.59
CA ILE A 121 -7.72 5.01 -4.64
C ILE A 121 -8.47 6.18 -5.25
N LYS A 122 -8.13 7.41 -4.85
CA LYS A 122 -8.78 8.63 -5.39
C LYS A 122 -8.51 8.77 -6.89
N PHE A 123 -7.27 8.53 -7.31
CA PHE A 123 -6.87 8.51 -8.71
C PHE A 123 -7.67 7.47 -9.50
N LEU A 124 -7.66 6.20 -9.07
CA LEU A 124 -8.34 5.13 -9.78
C LEU A 124 -9.86 5.38 -9.90
N LYS A 125 -10.51 5.85 -8.83
CA LYS A 125 -11.94 6.20 -8.88
C LYS A 125 -12.24 7.30 -9.90
N LYS A 126 -11.36 8.30 -9.99
CA LYS A 126 -11.49 9.37 -10.98
C LYS A 126 -11.39 8.80 -12.40
N GLU A 127 -10.38 7.96 -12.66
CA GLU A 127 -10.18 7.35 -13.99
C GLU A 127 -11.37 6.47 -14.39
N ILE A 128 -11.96 5.72 -13.45
CA ILE A 128 -13.19 4.95 -13.71
C ILE A 128 -14.35 5.88 -14.06
N SER A 129 -14.57 6.95 -13.29
CA SER A 129 -15.65 7.92 -13.55
C SER A 129 -15.47 8.76 -14.82
N CYS A 130 -14.28 8.76 -15.41
CA CYS A 130 -13.98 9.45 -16.67
C CYS A 130 -14.00 8.51 -17.89
N LEU A 131 -14.41 7.24 -17.72
CA LEU A 131 -14.56 6.32 -18.85
C LEU A 131 -15.74 6.73 -19.74
N PRO A 132 -15.56 6.76 -21.08
CA PRO A 132 -16.67 6.92 -22.02
C PRO A 132 -17.70 5.78 -21.94
N ASP A 133 -18.99 6.14 -21.96
CA ASP A 133 -20.11 5.19 -21.97
C ASP A 133 -20.17 4.32 -23.24
N THR A 134 -19.47 4.74 -24.30
CA THR A 134 -19.43 4.04 -25.59
C THR A 134 -18.44 2.88 -25.64
N LEU A 135 -17.57 2.75 -24.64
CA LEU A 135 -16.58 1.67 -24.59
C LEU A 135 -17.22 0.35 -24.21
N ARG A 136 -16.75 -0.73 -24.84
CA ARG A 136 -17.09 -2.08 -24.40
C ARG A 136 -16.46 -2.37 -23.04
N GLU A 137 -17.09 -3.26 -22.28
CA GLU A 137 -16.61 -3.65 -20.95
C GLU A 137 -15.15 -4.11 -20.98
N GLU A 138 -14.76 -4.96 -21.93
CA GLU A 138 -13.39 -5.48 -21.98
C GLU A 138 -12.36 -4.42 -22.36
N GLU A 139 -12.70 -3.52 -23.29
CA GLU A 139 -11.84 -2.37 -23.65
C GLU A 139 -11.68 -1.41 -22.46
N ALA A 140 -12.76 -1.19 -21.71
CA ALA A 140 -12.72 -0.38 -20.49
C ALA A 140 -11.84 -1.03 -19.41
N LYS A 141 -11.96 -2.35 -19.19
CA LYS A 141 -11.09 -3.07 -18.26
C LYS A 141 -9.63 -2.99 -18.68
N GLU A 142 -9.31 -3.26 -19.94
CA GLU A 142 -7.93 -3.18 -20.46
C GLU A 142 -7.34 -1.78 -20.25
N LYS A 143 -8.09 -0.74 -20.59
CA LYS A 143 -7.70 0.66 -20.35
C LYS A 143 -7.43 0.96 -18.87
N LEU A 144 -8.22 0.38 -17.95
CA LEU A 144 -8.00 0.52 -16.51
C LEU A 144 -6.76 -0.26 -16.04
N GLN A 145 -6.48 -1.44 -16.58
CA GLN A 145 -5.25 -2.19 -16.30
C GLN A 145 -4.02 -1.35 -16.69
N ASP A 146 -4.02 -0.83 -17.92
CA ASP A 146 -2.95 0.03 -18.44
C ASP A 146 -2.77 1.29 -17.60
N THR A 147 -3.86 1.91 -17.19
CA THR A 147 -3.84 3.08 -16.32
C THR A 147 -3.17 2.78 -14.97
N ILE A 148 -3.43 1.61 -14.40
CA ILE A 148 -2.77 1.18 -13.16
C ILE A 148 -1.28 0.93 -13.40
N ASP A 149 -0.92 0.25 -14.49
CA ASP A 149 0.48 -0.03 -14.84
C ASP A 149 1.29 1.25 -15.08
N LYS A 150 0.69 2.22 -15.79
CA LYS A 150 1.27 3.56 -15.95
C LYS A 150 1.44 4.26 -14.61
N TYR A 151 0.46 4.17 -13.71
CA TYR A 151 0.58 4.75 -12.37
C TYR A 151 1.74 4.13 -11.59
N LEU A 152 1.86 2.80 -11.57
CA LEU A 152 2.96 2.09 -10.90
C LEU A 152 4.32 2.50 -11.48
N ARG A 153 4.42 2.53 -12.81
CA ARG A 153 5.65 2.90 -13.51
C ARG A 153 6.04 4.35 -13.24
N GLU A 154 5.15 5.29 -13.47
CA GLU A 154 5.47 6.72 -13.43
C GLU A 154 5.52 7.27 -12.01
N LYS A 155 4.52 6.96 -11.19
CA LYS A 155 4.37 7.57 -9.86
C LYS A 155 5.17 6.85 -8.77
N ILE A 156 5.64 5.63 -9.02
CA ILE A 156 6.44 4.87 -8.05
C ILE A 156 7.84 4.60 -8.59
N LEU A 157 7.98 3.89 -9.71
CA LEU A 157 9.30 3.43 -10.18
C LEU A 157 10.18 4.57 -10.71
N LEU A 158 9.67 5.35 -11.67
CA LEU A 158 10.41 6.48 -12.26
C LEU A 158 10.59 7.62 -11.26
N ALA A 159 9.60 7.86 -10.41
CA ALA A 159 9.74 8.82 -9.31
C ALA A 159 10.86 8.42 -8.35
N ALA A 160 10.95 7.14 -7.97
CA ALA A 160 12.02 6.65 -7.12
C ALA A 160 13.39 6.79 -7.80
N GLU A 161 13.48 6.50 -9.10
CA GLU A 161 14.72 6.68 -9.87
C GLU A 161 15.15 8.16 -9.94
N ALA A 162 14.21 9.07 -10.21
CA ALA A 162 14.48 10.49 -10.25
C ALA A 162 14.94 11.02 -8.88
N ILE A 163 14.30 10.60 -7.79
CA ILE A 163 14.70 10.93 -6.42
C ILE A 163 16.12 10.40 -6.13
N SER A 164 16.38 9.14 -6.50
CA SER A 164 17.71 8.53 -6.40
C SER A 164 18.75 9.43 -7.07
N ARG A 165 18.53 9.77 -8.34
CA ARG A 165 19.44 10.58 -9.14
C ARG A 165 19.72 11.95 -8.49
N SER A 166 18.68 12.64 -8.06
CA SER A 166 18.83 13.95 -7.41
C SER A 166 19.53 13.87 -6.05
N ALA A 167 19.35 12.78 -5.30
CA ALA A 167 20.02 12.60 -4.03
C ALA A 167 21.52 12.28 -4.21
N PHE A 168 21.92 11.57 -5.28
CA PHE A 168 23.33 11.27 -5.54
C PHE A 168 24.18 12.52 -5.71
N GLU A 169 23.63 13.57 -6.34
CA GLU A 169 24.32 14.85 -6.54
C GLU A 169 24.70 15.53 -5.22
N LYS A 170 24.15 15.06 -4.09
CA LYS A 170 24.38 15.60 -2.76
C LYS A 170 25.23 14.70 -1.86
N ILE A 171 25.47 13.45 -2.25
CA ILE A 171 26.30 12.51 -1.49
C ILE A 171 27.73 12.58 -2.02
N ASN A 172 28.66 12.91 -1.13
CA ASN A 172 30.08 13.02 -1.41
C ASN A 172 30.86 11.87 -0.77
N ASP A 173 32.09 11.71 -1.22
CA ASP A 173 33.00 10.73 -0.64
C ASP A 173 33.38 11.12 0.79
N ASN A 174 33.42 10.13 1.66
CA ASN A 174 33.63 10.19 3.11
C ASN A 174 32.47 10.78 3.93
N ASP A 175 31.29 10.96 3.32
CA ASP A 175 30.09 11.37 4.04
C ASP A 175 29.69 10.31 5.10
N VAL A 176 29.04 10.81 6.15
CA VAL A 176 28.40 9.98 7.19
C VAL A 176 26.92 10.29 7.20
N ILE A 177 26.13 9.35 6.67
CA ILE A 177 24.70 9.56 6.44
C ILE A 177 23.92 8.88 7.57
N LEU A 178 23.01 9.62 8.20
CA LEU A 178 22.11 9.06 9.21
C LEU A 178 20.76 8.71 8.57
N VAL A 179 20.28 7.50 8.82
CA VAL A 179 18.94 7.03 8.43
C VAL A 179 18.16 6.56 9.65
N TYR A 180 16.84 6.51 9.53
CA TYR A 180 15.96 6.07 10.61
C TYR A 180 14.89 5.08 10.11
N GLY A 181 14.77 3.95 10.82
CA GLY A 181 13.84 2.87 10.46
C GLY A 181 14.22 2.18 9.14
N CYS A 182 13.22 1.70 8.39
CA CYS A 182 13.41 1.05 7.10
C CYS A 182 12.61 1.75 6.01
N SER A 183 13.28 2.19 4.96
CA SER A 183 12.65 2.86 3.82
C SER A 183 13.23 2.35 2.52
N SER A 184 12.40 1.64 1.75
CA SER A 184 12.81 1.09 0.45
C SER A 184 13.36 2.14 -0.52
N LEU A 185 12.90 3.39 -0.41
CA LEU A 185 13.39 4.49 -1.25
C LEU A 185 14.78 4.95 -0.79
N VAL A 186 14.97 5.15 0.52
CA VAL A 186 16.26 5.56 1.08
C VAL A 186 17.30 4.47 0.83
N ASN A 187 16.96 3.21 1.10
CA ASN A 187 17.81 2.07 0.83
C ASN A 187 18.24 2.04 -0.65
N ARG A 188 17.28 2.15 -1.58
CA ARG A 188 17.57 2.20 -3.02
C ARG A 188 18.50 3.36 -3.37
N THR A 189 18.27 4.54 -2.79
CA THR A 189 19.12 5.71 -3.02
C THR A 189 20.55 5.51 -2.54
N LEU A 190 20.76 4.94 -1.35
CA LEU A 190 22.10 4.66 -0.85
C LEU A 190 22.80 3.57 -1.68
N CYS A 191 22.08 2.49 -1.98
CA CYS A 191 22.58 1.40 -2.82
C CYS A 191 22.97 1.89 -4.23
N ASP A 192 22.12 2.70 -4.87
CA ASP A 192 22.43 3.26 -6.17
C ASP A 192 23.63 4.23 -6.12
N ALA A 193 23.75 5.07 -5.07
CA ALA A 193 24.88 5.98 -4.90
C ALA A 193 26.22 5.21 -4.78
N HIS A 194 26.21 4.11 -4.03
CA HIS A 194 27.38 3.27 -3.87
C HIS A 194 27.70 2.48 -5.15
N ALA A 195 26.75 1.70 -5.65
CA ALA A 195 26.99 0.74 -6.73
C ALA A 195 27.12 1.39 -8.12
N LYS A 196 26.38 2.47 -8.41
CA LYS A 196 26.37 3.08 -9.75
C LYS A 196 27.37 4.23 -9.90
N GLN A 197 27.62 4.98 -8.83
CA GLN A 197 28.49 6.16 -8.85
C GLN A 197 29.83 5.94 -8.14
N GLY A 198 30.02 4.80 -7.49
CA GLY A 198 31.27 4.46 -6.80
C GLY A 198 31.54 5.33 -5.57
N ARG A 199 30.50 5.96 -4.99
CA ARG A 199 30.66 6.82 -3.81
C ARG A 199 31.05 5.99 -2.59
N ALA A 200 32.08 6.45 -1.89
CA ALA A 200 32.54 5.85 -0.65
C ALA A 200 31.99 6.63 0.53
N PHE A 201 31.03 6.08 1.27
CA PHE A 201 30.44 6.71 2.45
C PHE A 201 30.06 5.64 3.48
N ARG A 202 29.70 6.07 4.69
CA ARG A 202 29.17 5.18 5.73
C ARG A 202 27.82 5.65 6.23
N VAL A 203 27.03 4.70 6.74
CA VAL A 203 25.65 4.94 7.18
C VAL A 203 25.50 4.64 8.67
N VAL A 204 24.79 5.49 9.39
CA VAL A 204 24.34 5.27 10.77
C VAL A 204 22.84 5.00 10.74
N VAL A 205 22.42 3.82 11.18
CA VAL A 205 21.04 3.34 11.12
C VAL A 205 20.40 3.44 12.50
N VAL A 206 19.66 4.51 12.74
CA VAL A 206 18.91 4.69 13.98
C VAL A 206 17.63 3.86 13.94
N ASP A 207 17.38 3.07 14.98
CA ASP A 207 16.20 2.21 15.09
C ASP A 207 15.40 2.50 16.35
N SER A 208 14.15 2.04 16.38
CA SER A 208 13.28 2.22 17.54
C SER A 208 12.34 1.04 17.79
N ARG A 209 12.02 0.85 19.07
CA ARG A 209 11.00 -0.10 19.52
C ARG A 209 9.60 0.38 19.08
N PRO A 210 8.63 -0.54 18.90
CA PRO A 210 8.73 -1.98 19.19
C PRO A 210 9.11 -2.84 17.98
N ARG A 211 9.13 -2.29 16.77
CA ARG A 211 9.23 -3.10 15.55
C ARG A 211 10.65 -3.42 15.12
N LEU A 212 11.61 -2.57 15.49
CA LEU A 212 13.01 -2.74 15.14
C LEU A 212 13.22 -2.91 13.63
N GLU A 213 12.56 -2.04 12.85
CA GLU A 213 12.57 -2.10 11.38
C GLU A 213 13.96 -1.71 10.83
N GLY A 214 14.75 -0.92 11.56
CA GLY A 214 16.12 -0.54 11.16
C GLY A 214 17.07 -1.73 10.99
N ARG A 215 16.77 -2.89 11.59
CA ARG A 215 17.53 -4.14 11.35
C ARG A 215 17.44 -4.60 9.89
N GLU A 216 16.30 -4.41 9.24
CA GLU A 216 16.11 -4.75 7.83
C GLU A 216 16.93 -3.79 6.94
N GLU A 217 16.92 -2.50 7.26
CA GLU A 217 17.73 -1.48 6.59
C GLU A 217 19.23 -1.78 6.72
N LEU A 218 19.69 -2.08 7.94
CA LEU A 218 21.08 -2.46 8.22
C LEU A 218 21.50 -3.70 7.41
N GLY A 219 20.65 -4.73 7.36
CA GLY A 219 20.89 -5.93 6.55
C GLY A 219 20.93 -5.65 5.05
N GLY A 220 20.03 -4.80 4.56
CA GLY A 220 19.98 -4.39 3.15
C GLY A 220 21.23 -3.62 2.72
N LEU A 221 21.67 -2.65 3.53
CA LEU A 221 22.90 -1.88 3.27
C LEU A 221 24.16 -2.75 3.36
N GLY A 222 24.23 -3.63 4.37
CA GLY A 222 25.34 -4.58 4.52
C GLY A 222 25.44 -5.55 3.34
N GLY A 223 24.31 -6.07 2.85
CA GLY A 223 24.26 -6.91 1.66
C GLY A 223 24.69 -6.19 0.37
N ALA A 224 24.56 -4.85 0.33
CA ALA A 224 25.03 -4.00 -0.76
C ALA A 224 26.50 -3.57 -0.61
N GLY A 225 27.20 -4.02 0.43
CA GLY A 225 28.61 -3.67 0.69
C GLY A 225 28.83 -2.28 1.30
N ILE A 226 27.77 -1.60 1.74
CA ILE A 226 27.86 -0.27 2.34
C ILE A 226 28.19 -0.41 3.83
N PRO A 227 29.27 0.22 4.35
CA PRO A 227 29.57 0.23 5.77
C PRO A 227 28.44 0.88 6.57
N ALA A 228 27.74 0.09 7.40
CA ALA A 228 26.60 0.54 8.18
C ALA A 228 26.77 0.21 9.67
N LEU A 229 26.46 1.19 10.52
CA LEU A 229 26.53 1.11 11.98
C LEU A 229 25.11 1.25 12.57
N PRO A 230 24.73 0.46 13.59
CA PRO A 230 23.47 0.63 14.31
C PRO A 230 23.49 1.83 15.28
#